data_AF-A0A537H3W9-F1
#
_entry.id   AF-A0A537H3W9-F1
#
_cell.length_a   1.000
_cell.length_b   1.000
_cell.length_c   1.000
_cell.angle_alpha   90.00
_cell.angle_beta   90.00
_cell.angle_gamma   90.00
#
_symmetry.space_group_name_H-M   'P 1'
#
loop_
_entity.id
_entity.type
_entity.pdbx_description
1 polymer ?
#
loop_
_entity_poly.entity_id
_entity_poly.type
_entity_poly.pdbx_seq_one_letter_code
_entity_poly.pdbx_strand_id
1 'polypeptide(L)' 'MAHKTLTISEEAYNALSMVKGKDESFTKVILRLAKRRSSGDLLDYVRSMPPNEELASAIERVLEKRKFIRLRASGR' A
#
# COMPACT_ATOMS: atom_id res chain seq x y z
N MET A 1 -2.25 -19.63 26.81
CA MET A 1 -3.57 -19.43 26.16
C MET A 1 -4.01 -20.77 25.59
N ALA A 2 -5.30 -21.00 25.38
CA ALA A 2 -5.74 -22.19 24.67
C ALA A 2 -5.17 -22.19 23.25
N HIS A 3 -4.57 -23.30 22.83
CA HIS A 3 -4.03 -23.47 21.48
C HIS A 3 -4.98 -24.33 20.66
N LYS A 4 -5.17 -23.96 19.39
CA LYS A 4 -5.87 -24.77 18.40
C LYS A 4 -4.92 -25.04 17.25
N THR A 5 -4.95 -26.27 16.73
CA THR A 5 -4.18 -26.67 15.56
C THR A 5 -5.04 -26.53 14.30
N LEU A 6 -4.42 -26.04 13.23
CA LEU A 6 -5.03 -25.73 11.94
C LEU A 6 -4.16 -26.38 10.87
N THR A 7 -4.77 -27.13 9.96
CA THR A 7 -4.09 -27.69 8.78
C THR A 7 -4.29 -26.74 7.60
N ILE A 8 -3.20 -26.37 6.92
CA ILE A 8 -3.20 -25.50 5.74
C ILE A 8 -2.46 -26.18 4.58
N SER A 9 -2.71 -25.74 3.35
CA SER A 9 -1.92 -26.16 2.21
C SER A 9 -0.46 -25.70 2.35
N GLU A 10 0.45 -26.40 1.67
CA GLU A 10 1.87 -25.98 1.62
C GLU A 10 2.01 -24.58 1.01
N GLU A 11 1.22 -24.25 0.01
CA GLU A 11 1.19 -22.92 -0.60
C GLU A 11 0.87 -21.82 0.42
N ALA A 12 -0.16 -22.04 1.25
CA ALA A 12 -0.53 -21.09 2.31
C ALA A 12 0.55 -20.98 3.39
N TYR A 13 1.20 -22.10 3.74
CA TYR A 13 2.34 -22.09 4.67
C TYR A 13 3.50 -21.25 4.12
N ASN A 14 3.87 -21.47 2.86
CA ASN A 14 4.95 -20.74 2.20
C ASN A 14 4.65 -19.25 2.11
N ALA A 15 3.42 -18.88 1.74
CA ALA A 15 2.97 -17.49 1.73
C ALA A 15 3.12 -16.84 3.10
N LEU A 16 2.70 -17.52 4.18
CA LEU A 16 2.87 -17.01 5.55
C LEU A 16 4.35 -16.89 5.95
N SER A 17 5.18 -17.84 5.53
CA SER A 17 6.62 -17.84 5.81
C SER A 17 7.33 -16.65 5.16
N MET A 18 6.95 -16.28 3.94
CA MET A 18 7.50 -15.11 3.24
C MET A 18 7.11 -13.79 3.89
N VAL A 19 5.91 -13.71 4.48
CA VAL A 19 5.37 -12.48 5.10
C VAL A 19 5.85 -12.31 6.55
N LYS A 20 6.34 -13.39 7.17
CA LYS A 20 6.81 -13.44 8.56
C LYS A 20 8.11 -12.64 8.73
N GLY A 21 8.14 -11.76 9.72
CA GLY A 21 9.38 -11.06 10.11
C GLY A 21 10.43 -11.99 10.74
N LYS A 22 11.69 -11.54 10.81
CA LYS A 22 12.86 -12.34 11.25
C LYS A 22 12.66 -13.09 12.58
N ASP A 23 11.94 -12.48 13.52
CA ASP A 23 11.64 -13.02 14.86
C ASP A 23 10.13 -13.06 15.19
N GLU A 24 9.27 -13.02 14.17
CA GLU A 24 7.81 -13.01 14.35
C GLU A 24 7.26 -14.45 14.39
N SER A 25 6.33 -14.79 15.28
CA SER A 25 5.69 -16.12 15.23
C SER A 25 4.57 -16.17 14.20
N PHE A 26 4.25 -17.35 13.66
CA PHE A 26 3.10 -17.51 12.74
C PHE A 26 1.79 -17.03 13.37
N THR A 27 1.59 -17.25 14.67
CA THR A 27 0.44 -16.72 15.41
C THR A 27 0.38 -15.19 15.34
N LYS A 28 1.51 -14.49 15.49
CA LYS A 28 1.56 -13.02 15.38
C LYS A 28 1.27 -12.55 13.95
N VAL A 29 1.81 -13.23 12.94
CA VAL A 29 1.52 -12.92 11.53
C VAL A 29 0.03 -13.06 11.23
N ILE A 30 -0.58 -14.18 11.62
CA ILE A 30 -2.02 -14.43 11.40
C ILE A 30 -2.85 -13.33 12.07
N LEU A 31 -2.54 -12.97 13.31
CA LEU A 31 -3.25 -11.89 14.01
C LEU A 31 -3.03 -10.54 13.35
N ARG A 32 -1.83 -10.23 12.87
CA ARG A 32 -1.51 -8.99 12.15
C ARG A 32 -2.29 -8.87 10.85
N LEU A 33 -2.40 -9.96 10.08
CA LEU A 33 -3.12 -10.00 8.82
C LEU A 33 -4.64 -10.02 9.02
N ALA A 34 -5.13 -10.74 10.03
CA ALA A 34 -6.56 -10.84 10.35
C ALA A 34 -7.11 -9.58 11.03
N LYS A 35 -6.23 -8.74 11.59
CA LYS A 35 -6.63 -7.46 12.17
C LYS A 35 -7.14 -6.55 11.05
N ARG A 36 -8.47 -6.43 10.92
CA ARG A 36 -9.10 -5.34 10.18
C ARG A 36 -8.45 -4.04 10.65
N ARG A 37 -7.88 -3.25 9.73
CA ARG A 37 -7.39 -1.91 10.05
C ARG A 37 -8.58 -1.12 10.61
N SER A 38 -8.55 -0.84 11.91
CA SER A 38 -9.58 -0.06 12.61
C SER A 38 -9.37 1.44 12.40
N SER A 39 -8.14 1.86 12.07
CA SER A 39 -7.90 3.13 11.40
C SER A 39 -8.30 2.95 9.94
N GLY A 40 -9.19 3.79 9.42
CA GLY A 40 -9.58 3.79 8.01
C GLY A 40 -8.35 3.72 7.09
N ASP A 41 -8.54 3.23 5.87
CA ASP A 41 -7.43 3.15 4.93
C ASP A 41 -6.79 4.54 4.79
N LEU A 42 -5.47 4.62 4.65
CA LEU A 42 -4.81 5.89 4.35
C LEU A 42 -5.46 6.53 3.11
N LEU A 43 -5.90 5.66 2.19
CA LEU A 43 -6.67 6.03 1.03
C LEU A 43 -8.03 6.68 1.40
N ASP A 44 -8.73 6.18 2.40
CA ASP A 44 -9.99 6.75 2.88
C ASP A 44 -9.78 8.13 3.52
N TYR A 45 -8.69 8.30 4.27
CA TYR A 45 -8.29 9.59 4.83
C TYR A 45 -7.93 10.60 3.73
N VAL A 46 -7.18 10.20 2.71
CA VAL A 46 -6.86 11.07 1.57
C VAL A 46 -8.13 11.43 0.80
N ARG A 47 -9.07 10.48 0.62
CA ARG A 47 -10.35 10.72 -0.06
C ARG A 47 -11.30 11.63 0.72
N SER A 48 -11.21 11.67 2.04
CA SER A 48 -12.06 12.54 2.86
C SER A 48 -11.58 13.99 2.91
N MET A 49 -10.37 14.28 2.40
CA MET A 49 -9.88 15.66 2.30
C MET A 49 -10.73 16.46 1.30
N PRO A 50 -11.11 17.70 1.63
CA PRO A 50 -11.77 18.56 0.67
C PRO A 50 -10.82 18.91 -0.48
N PRO A 51 -11.35 19.25 -1.67
CA PRO A 51 -10.54 19.74 -2.77
C PRO A 51 -9.63 20.89 -2.33
N ASN A 52 -8.37 20.84 -2.74
CA ASN A 52 -7.39 21.88 -2.46
C ASN A 52 -7.05 22.63 -3.75
N GLU A 53 -7.61 23.83 -3.87
CA GLU A 53 -7.44 24.70 -5.05
C GLU A 53 -5.99 25.11 -5.32
N GLU A 54 -5.19 25.29 -4.26
CA GLU A 54 -3.77 25.63 -4.39
C GLU A 54 -2.98 24.46 -5.01
N LEU A 55 -3.24 23.24 -4.52
CA LEU A 55 -2.66 22.03 -5.05
C LEU A 55 -3.09 21.79 -6.50
N ALA A 56 -4.38 21.96 -6.81
CA ALA A 56 -4.91 21.83 -8.16
C ALA A 56 -4.22 22.82 -9.12
N SER A 57 -4.16 24.09 -8.73
CA SER A 57 -3.48 25.14 -9.50
C SER A 57 -1.98 24.89 -9.68
N ALA A 58 -1.32 24.30 -8.68
CA ALA A 58 0.09 23.92 -8.79
C ALA A 58 0.28 22.77 -9.80
N ILE A 59 -0.58 21.76 -9.76
CA ILE A 59 -0.55 20.63 -10.71
C ILE A 59 -0.79 21.11 -12.14
N GLU A 60 -1.82 21.92 -12.36
CA GLU A 60 -2.13 22.49 -13.69
C GLU A 60 -0.94 23.26 -14.26
N ARG A 61 -0.32 24.14 -13.47
CA ARG A 61 0.88 24.88 -13.91
C ARG A 61 2.03 23.97 -14.32
N VAL A 62 2.24 22.86 -13.62
CA VAL A 62 3.28 21.87 -13.98
C VAL A 62 2.91 21.14 -15.27
N LEU A 63 1.65 20.73 -15.42
CA LEU A 63 1.18 20.03 -16.62
C LEU A 63 1.25 20.93 -17.86
N GLU A 64 0.84 22.19 -17.75
CA GLU A 64 0.98 23.17 -18.83
C GLU A 64 2.44 23.35 -19.23
N LYS A 65 3.34 23.54 -18.25
CA LYS A 65 4.79 23.61 -18.53
C LYS A 65 5.28 22.37 -19.26
N ARG A 66 4.82 21.17 -18.89
CA ARG A 66 5.20 19.90 -19.52
C ARG A 66 4.68 19.74 -20.95
N LYS A 67 3.51 20.31 -21.30
CA LYS A 67 3.01 20.32 -22.69
C LYS A 67 3.97 21.04 -23.64
N PHE A 68 4.68 22.06 -23.16
CA PHE A 68 5.68 22.80 -23.94
C PHE A 68 7.07 22.16 -23.93
N ILE A 69 7.30 21.14 -23.10
CA ILE A 69 8.54 20.35 -23.15
C ILE A 69 8.41 19.37 -24.32
N ARG A 70 8.91 19.79 -25.49
CA ARG A 70 9.25 18.84 -26.56
C ARG A 70 10.33 17.93 -25.99
N LEU A 71 9.99 16.66 -25.75
CA LEU A 71 10.98 15.60 -25.58
C LEU A 71 11.92 15.71 -26.79
N ARG A 72 13.16 16.17 -26.56
CA ARG A 72 14.21 15.93 -27.54
C ARG A 72 14.32 14.42 -27.60
N ALA A 73 13.78 13.82 -28.65
CA ALA A 73 14.09 12.46 -28.98
C ALA A 73 15.62 12.39 -29.01
N SER A 74 16.22 11.68 -28.05
CA SER A 74 17.64 11.37 -28.10
C SER A 74 17.87 10.65 -29.42
N GLY A 75 18.42 11.39 -30.39
CA GLY A 75 18.84 10.86 -31.68
C GLY A 75 19.87 9.77 -31.43
N ARG A 76 19.67 8.65 -32.15
CA ARG A 76 20.67 7.60 -32.31
C ARG A 76 21.93 8.14 -32.99
#